data_AF-A0AAD3NKX9-F1
#
_entry.id   AF-A0AAD3NKX9-F1
#
_cell.length_a   1.000
_cell.length_b   1.000
_cell.length_c   1.000
_cell.angle_alpha   90.00
_cell.angle_beta   90.00
_cell.angle_gamma   90.00
#
_symmetry.space_group_name_H-M   'P 1'
#
loop_
_entity.id
_entity.type
_entity.pdbx_description
1 polymer ?
#
loop_
_entity_poly.entity_id
_entity_poly.type
_entity_poly.pdbx_seq_one_letter_code
_entity_poly.pdbx_strand_id
1 'polypeptide(L)'
;NFQEEMALQPEGAQWLSWSLEQVAFTLGRRFPDRYVWVVRASRMYLHKFSCYRNFVDSNMFGAPEHSPYSPDFGAFRHLRALLSNGMERADLPNPLQPQGGADSIPSGFSLTLVGFSKGCVVLNQMVYELGGARADPQMSPFVKCISAMYWLDGGHPGGSETWVTDKQVLKELAASGVSIHAHVTPYEVCDPMRAWVGREHGHFIKTLEEFGACPSKKLHFEDEPPCIENHFRVIQEF
;
A
#
# COMPACT_ATOMS: atom_id res chain seq x y z
N ASN A 1 11.83 -18.94 9.51
CA ASN A 1 11.40 -17.82 8.65
C ASN A 1 9.88 -17.65 8.79
N PHE A 2 9.24 -16.65 8.19
CA PHE A 2 7.80 -16.41 8.41
C PHE A 2 6.93 -17.50 7.78
N GLN A 3 7.35 -18.07 6.66
CA GLN A 3 6.69 -19.21 6.04
C GLN A 3 6.65 -20.44 6.97
N GLU A 4 7.76 -20.73 7.68
CA GLU A 4 7.82 -21.81 8.67
C GLU A 4 6.88 -21.55 9.87
N GLU A 5 6.85 -20.31 10.39
CA GLU A 5 5.91 -19.93 11.46
C GLU A 5 4.45 -20.11 11.02
N MET A 6 4.14 -19.74 9.77
CA MET A 6 2.83 -19.86 9.16
C MET A 6 2.42 -21.32 8.97
N ALA A 7 3.37 -22.21 8.65
CA ALA A 7 3.13 -23.64 8.46
C ALA A 7 2.73 -24.36 9.76
N LEU A 8 3.15 -23.85 10.92
CA LEU A 8 2.82 -24.42 12.23
C LEU A 8 1.37 -24.12 12.68
N GLN A 9 0.68 -23.19 12.02
CA GLN A 9 -0.69 -22.79 12.36
C GLN A 9 -1.68 -23.39 11.36
N PRO A 10 -2.66 -24.21 11.76
CA PRO A 10 -3.61 -24.84 10.83
C PRO A 10 -4.34 -23.84 9.92
N GLU A 11 -4.72 -22.69 10.47
CA GLU A 11 -5.40 -21.61 9.74
C GLU A 11 -4.50 -20.97 8.67
N GLY A 12 -3.19 -20.88 8.95
CA GLY A 12 -2.18 -20.30 8.05
C GLY A 12 -1.62 -21.29 7.04
N ALA A 13 -1.52 -22.58 7.38
CA ALA A 13 -0.90 -23.61 6.55
C ALA A 13 -1.55 -23.76 5.16
N GLN A 14 -2.87 -23.55 5.07
CA GLN A 14 -3.58 -23.58 3.78
C GLN A 14 -3.21 -22.40 2.85
N TRP A 15 -2.62 -21.34 3.38
CA TRP A 15 -2.27 -20.11 2.65
C TRP A 15 -0.77 -19.95 2.39
N LEU A 16 0.03 -21.02 2.54
CA LEU A 16 1.50 -20.94 2.43
C LEU A 16 2.01 -20.39 1.09
N SER A 17 1.26 -20.57 0.00
CA SER A 17 1.54 -19.96 -1.31
C SER A 17 1.52 -18.43 -1.31
N TRP A 18 0.96 -17.84 -0.26
CA TRP A 18 0.85 -16.39 -0.04
C TRP A 18 1.64 -15.91 1.17
N SER A 19 2.54 -16.73 1.71
CA SER A 19 3.52 -16.28 2.70
C SER A 19 4.36 -15.11 2.15
N LEU A 20 4.91 -14.30 3.05
CA LEU A 20 5.69 -13.10 2.66
C LEU A 20 6.83 -13.46 1.71
N GLU A 21 7.48 -14.61 1.92
CA GLU A 21 8.54 -15.14 1.09
C GLU A 21 8.05 -15.52 -0.32
N GLN A 22 6.89 -16.17 -0.44
CA GLN A 22 6.31 -16.53 -1.75
C GLN A 22 5.80 -15.32 -2.51
N VAL A 23 5.24 -14.33 -1.80
CA VAL A 23 4.87 -13.03 -2.39
C VAL A 23 6.12 -12.31 -2.89
N ALA A 24 7.21 -12.28 -2.12
CA ALA A 24 8.47 -11.68 -2.55
C ALA A 24 9.01 -12.35 -3.83
N PHE A 25 8.97 -13.69 -3.90
CA PHE A 25 9.39 -14.44 -5.09
C PHE A 25 8.50 -14.13 -6.31
N THR A 26 7.18 -14.08 -6.12
CA THR A 26 6.21 -13.74 -7.17
C THR A 26 6.47 -12.34 -7.74
N LEU A 27 6.64 -11.36 -6.85
CA LEU A 27 6.94 -9.98 -7.25
C LEU A 27 8.32 -9.84 -7.88
N GLY A 28 9.32 -10.61 -7.42
CA GLY A 28 10.66 -10.61 -8.01
C GLY A 28 10.66 -11.09 -9.47
N ARG A 29 9.81 -12.06 -9.82
CA ARG A 29 9.62 -12.50 -11.22
C ARG A 29 8.94 -11.44 -12.07
N ARG A 30 8.03 -10.67 -11.48
CA ARG A 30 7.31 -9.58 -12.15
C ARG A 30 8.18 -8.35 -12.38
N PHE A 31 9.07 -8.05 -11.45
CA PHE A 31 9.97 -6.90 -11.49
C PHE A 31 11.44 -7.36 -11.44
N PRO A 32 11.94 -8.03 -12.50
CA PRO A 32 13.24 -8.72 -12.48
C PRO A 32 14.44 -7.77 -12.25
N ASP A 33 14.31 -6.50 -12.62
CA ASP A 33 15.37 -5.50 -12.50
C ASP A 33 15.19 -4.58 -11.27
N ARG A 34 14.40 -5.01 -10.27
CA ARG A 34 14.07 -4.22 -9.08
C ARG A 34 14.35 -5.01 -7.80
N TYR A 35 14.73 -4.28 -6.75
CA TYR A 35 14.73 -4.83 -5.39
C TYR A 35 13.31 -4.86 -4.83
N VAL A 36 12.88 -6.02 -4.35
CA VAL A 36 11.55 -6.22 -3.75
C VAL A 36 11.67 -6.19 -2.23
N TRP A 37 11.00 -5.22 -1.61
CA TRP A 37 10.89 -5.10 -0.16
C TRP A 37 9.47 -5.43 0.27
N VAL A 38 9.29 -6.52 1.04
CA VAL A 38 7.98 -6.91 1.59
C VAL A 38 7.90 -6.43 3.04
N VAL A 39 6.93 -5.56 3.34
CA VAL A 39 6.75 -4.97 4.66
C VAL A 39 5.65 -5.72 5.42
N ARG A 40 6.04 -6.38 6.51
CA ARG A 40 5.12 -7.01 7.45
C ARG A 40 4.49 -5.97 8.37
N ALA A 41 3.21 -6.15 8.72
CA ALA A 41 2.57 -5.40 9.79
C ALA A 41 3.36 -5.52 11.12
N SER A 42 3.56 -4.41 11.82
CA SER A 42 4.36 -4.38 13.05
C SER A 42 3.71 -5.14 14.20
N ARG A 43 2.39 -5.32 14.15
CA ARG A 43 1.62 -6.08 15.14
C ARG A 43 0.43 -6.81 14.50
N MET A 44 0.08 -7.96 15.07
CA MET A 44 -1.20 -8.63 14.85
C MET A 44 -2.06 -8.46 16.10
N TYR A 45 -3.18 -7.73 16.02
CA TYR A 45 -4.13 -7.59 17.11
C TYR A 45 -5.07 -8.81 17.15
N LEU A 46 -5.25 -9.38 18.34
CA LEU A 46 -6.02 -10.62 18.58
C LEU A 46 -5.61 -11.79 17.67
N HIS A 47 -4.36 -11.81 17.20
CA HIS A 47 -3.86 -12.77 16.21
C HIS A 47 -4.61 -12.79 14.86
N LYS A 48 -5.47 -11.79 14.59
CA LYS A 48 -6.33 -11.75 13.39
C LYS A 48 -6.14 -10.50 12.56
N PHE A 49 -5.97 -9.34 13.18
CA PHE A 49 -5.96 -8.07 12.49
C PHE A 49 -4.55 -7.50 12.34
N SER A 50 -4.10 -7.33 11.11
CA SER A 50 -2.81 -6.68 10.82
C SER A 50 -2.87 -5.19 11.15
N CYS A 51 -1.92 -4.72 11.96
CA CYS A 51 -1.79 -3.32 12.35
C CYS A 51 -0.45 -2.75 11.83
N TYR A 52 -0.53 -1.75 10.97
CA TYR A 52 0.62 -1.03 10.42
C TYR A 52 0.92 0.23 11.23
N ARG A 53 1.03 0.08 12.56
CA ARG A 53 1.08 1.21 13.53
C ARG A 53 2.18 2.24 13.25
N ASN A 54 3.26 1.83 12.59
CA ASN A 54 4.34 2.75 12.25
C ASN A 54 4.00 3.68 11.08
N PHE A 55 2.97 3.33 10.31
CA PHE A 55 2.51 4.09 9.15
C PHE A 55 1.20 4.79 9.44
N VAL A 56 0.24 4.10 10.05
CA VAL A 56 -1.12 4.58 10.26
C VAL A 56 -1.65 4.11 11.61
N ASP A 57 -2.28 5.02 12.34
CA ASP A 57 -2.97 4.69 13.58
C ASP A 57 -4.22 3.86 13.30
N SER A 58 -4.71 3.16 14.32
CA SER A 58 -5.92 2.37 14.18
C SER A 58 -6.70 2.35 15.47
N ASN A 59 -8.02 2.37 15.34
CA ASN A 59 -8.92 2.23 16.49
C ASN A 59 -8.86 0.82 17.09
N MET A 60 -9.63 0.59 18.17
CA MET A 60 -9.64 -0.71 18.87
C MET A 60 -10.09 -1.91 18.02
N PHE A 61 -10.73 -1.67 16.87
CA PHE A 61 -11.18 -2.70 15.94
C PHE A 61 -10.23 -2.87 14.74
N GLY A 62 -9.10 -2.16 14.75
CA GLY A 62 -8.10 -2.20 13.69
C GLY A 62 -8.51 -1.46 12.42
N ALA A 63 -9.54 -0.62 12.45
CA ALA A 63 -9.83 0.31 11.35
C ALA A 63 -8.84 1.47 11.38
N PRO A 64 -8.35 1.96 10.22
CA PRO A 64 -7.36 3.04 10.20
C PRO A 64 -7.96 4.34 10.73
N GLU A 65 -7.12 5.18 11.33
CA GLU A 65 -7.44 6.57 11.66
C GLU A 65 -6.43 7.45 10.92
N HIS A 66 -6.89 8.13 9.88
CA HIS A 66 -6.01 8.88 9.00
C HIS A 66 -5.68 10.27 9.57
N SER A 67 -4.40 10.65 9.48
CA SER A 67 -3.89 11.91 10.01
C SER A 67 -3.18 12.74 8.94
N PRO A 68 -3.17 14.09 9.06
CA PRO A 68 -2.42 14.94 8.14
C PRO A 68 -0.91 14.78 8.34
N TYR A 69 -0.14 15.27 7.38
CA TYR A 69 1.32 15.23 7.41
C TYR A 69 1.92 15.87 8.67
N SER A 70 2.95 15.23 9.23
CA SER A 70 3.81 15.78 10.28
C SER A 70 5.28 15.77 9.86
N PRO A 71 6.04 16.85 10.16
CA PRO A 71 7.47 16.92 9.88
C PRO A 71 8.32 16.08 10.86
N ASP A 72 7.73 15.43 11.86
CA ASP A 72 8.48 14.63 12.83
C ASP A 72 8.13 13.13 12.77
N PHE A 73 6.94 12.80 12.25
CA PHE A 73 6.42 11.44 12.20
C PHE A 73 5.44 11.28 11.02
N GLY A 74 5.19 10.06 10.57
CA GLY A 74 4.22 9.77 9.51
C GLY A 74 4.67 8.68 8.56
N ALA A 75 3.77 8.24 7.69
CA ALA A 75 3.99 7.16 6.75
C ALA A 75 5.18 7.40 5.82
N PHE A 76 5.36 8.62 5.29
CA PHE A 76 6.51 8.92 4.43
C PHE A 76 7.84 8.87 5.17
N ARG A 77 7.90 9.42 6.39
CA ARG A 77 9.11 9.40 7.22
C ARG A 77 9.48 7.99 7.62
N HIS A 78 8.49 7.20 8.03
CA HIS A 78 8.73 5.81 8.38
C HIS A 78 9.17 4.98 7.16
N LEU A 79 8.53 5.15 6.00
CA LEU A 79 8.94 4.45 4.78
C LEU A 79 10.38 4.78 4.39
N ARG A 80 10.74 6.06 4.41
CA ARG A 80 12.10 6.52 4.10
C ARG A 80 13.12 5.86 5.05
N ALA A 81 12.87 5.92 6.36
CA ALA A 81 13.76 5.35 7.36
C ALA A 81 13.88 3.82 7.23
N LEU A 82 12.76 3.14 6.94
CA LEU A 82 12.72 1.69 6.75
C LEU A 82 13.52 1.29 5.50
N LEU A 83 13.36 2.00 4.39
CA LEU A 83 14.11 1.74 3.16
C LEU A 83 15.59 2.07 3.32
N SER A 84 15.96 3.21 3.90
CA SER A 84 17.38 3.55 4.13
C SER A 84 18.07 2.48 4.97
N ASN A 85 17.43 2.04 6.07
CA ASN A 85 17.99 1.01 6.92
C ASN A 85 18.01 -0.36 6.24
N GLY A 86 16.95 -0.71 5.50
CA GLY A 86 16.89 -1.96 4.74
C GLY A 86 18.00 -2.04 3.69
N MET A 87 18.16 -1.00 2.87
CA MET A 87 19.18 -0.92 1.83
C MET A 87 20.59 -1.03 2.40
N GLU A 88 20.87 -0.37 3.53
CA GLU A 88 22.15 -0.49 4.25
C GLU A 88 22.38 -1.92 4.74
N ARG A 89 21.38 -2.56 5.35
CA ARG A 89 21.49 -3.92 5.88
C ARG A 89 21.62 -5.00 4.81
N ALA A 90 21.09 -4.73 3.62
CA ALA A 90 21.25 -5.61 2.46
C ALA A 90 22.51 -5.32 1.64
N ASP A 91 23.37 -4.38 2.10
CA ASP A 91 24.61 -3.99 1.41
C ASP A 91 24.37 -3.57 -0.05
N LEU A 92 23.29 -2.81 -0.29
CA LEU A 92 22.97 -2.33 -1.63
C LEU A 92 23.89 -1.17 -2.03
N PRO A 93 24.30 -1.10 -3.32
CA PRO A 93 25.11 0.01 -3.79
C PRO A 93 24.32 1.32 -3.72
N ASN A 94 24.96 2.36 -3.17
CA ASN A 94 24.39 3.72 -3.02
C ASN A 94 23.04 3.72 -2.27
N PRO A 95 23.01 3.34 -0.97
CA PRO A 95 21.76 3.29 -0.22
C PRO A 95 21.13 4.67 -0.06
N LEU A 96 19.80 4.68 0.01
CA LEU A 96 19.03 5.87 0.39
C LEU A 96 19.55 6.39 1.73
N GLN A 97 19.90 7.67 1.80
CA GLN A 97 20.45 8.23 3.01
C GLN A 97 19.33 8.51 4.04
N PRO A 98 19.57 8.35 5.34
CA PRO A 98 18.53 8.59 6.36
C PRO A 98 18.16 10.08 6.46
N GLN A 99 19.12 11.00 6.28
CA GLN A 99 18.88 12.44 6.21
C GLN A 99 17.95 12.80 5.04
N GLY A 100 17.09 13.80 5.21
CA GLY A 100 16.23 14.29 4.13
C GLY A 100 16.99 15.15 3.10
N GLY A 101 16.24 15.71 2.14
CA GLY A 101 16.75 16.65 1.14
C GLY A 101 17.18 16.01 -0.17
N ALA A 102 17.61 16.80 -1.14
CA ALA A 102 17.88 16.31 -2.50
C ALA A 102 19.14 15.43 -2.58
N ASP A 103 20.22 15.82 -1.89
CA ASP A 103 21.51 15.11 -1.89
C ASP A 103 21.46 13.73 -1.23
N SER A 104 20.33 13.43 -0.56
CA SER A 104 20.08 12.18 0.12
C SER A 104 19.51 11.07 -0.78
N ILE A 105 19.12 11.42 -2.01
CA ILE A 105 18.51 10.51 -2.97
C ILE A 105 19.59 9.96 -3.93
N PRO A 106 19.78 8.63 -3.99
CA PRO A 106 20.71 8.03 -4.95
C PRO A 106 20.30 8.32 -6.40
N SER A 107 21.29 8.51 -7.28
CA SER A 107 21.02 8.71 -8.70
C SER A 107 20.26 7.52 -9.30
N GLY A 108 19.20 7.80 -10.06
CA GLY A 108 18.34 6.77 -10.63
C GLY A 108 17.39 6.07 -9.65
N PHE A 109 17.32 6.50 -8.38
CA PHE A 109 16.41 5.94 -7.41
C PHE A 109 14.94 6.19 -7.81
N SER A 110 14.16 5.11 -7.88
CA SER A 110 12.74 5.14 -8.19
C SER A 110 12.02 4.09 -7.35
N LEU A 111 10.81 4.43 -6.92
CA LEU A 111 10.02 3.65 -5.99
C LEU A 111 8.64 3.34 -6.58
N THR A 112 8.20 2.10 -6.42
CA THR A 112 6.83 1.68 -6.69
C THR A 112 6.25 1.16 -5.39
N LEU A 113 5.05 1.62 -5.04
CA LEU A 113 4.36 1.21 -3.82
C LEU A 113 3.21 0.28 -4.17
N VAL A 114 3.10 -0.82 -3.44
CA VAL A 114 2.02 -1.80 -3.61
C VAL A 114 1.39 -2.05 -2.25
N GLY A 115 0.12 -1.71 -2.13
CA GLY A 115 -0.72 -2.03 -0.98
C GLY A 115 -1.62 -3.18 -1.36
N PHE A 116 -1.55 -4.29 -0.63
CA PHE A 116 -2.44 -5.43 -0.81
C PHE A 116 -3.34 -5.60 0.42
N SER A 117 -4.63 -5.84 0.20
CA SER A 117 -5.59 -6.10 1.28
C SER A 117 -5.54 -4.99 2.34
N LYS A 118 -5.27 -5.35 3.60
CA LYS A 118 -5.08 -4.39 4.70
C LYS A 118 -3.91 -3.43 4.48
N GLY A 119 -2.91 -3.77 3.66
CA GLY A 119 -1.81 -2.89 3.29
C GLY A 119 -2.26 -1.62 2.54
N CYS A 120 -3.42 -1.62 1.89
CA CYS A 120 -4.00 -0.43 1.26
C CYS A 120 -4.22 0.73 2.24
N VAL A 121 -4.42 0.45 3.53
CA VAL A 121 -4.58 1.52 4.54
C VAL A 121 -3.29 2.33 4.72
N VAL A 122 -2.12 1.74 4.44
CA VAL A 122 -0.85 2.47 4.42
C VAL A 122 -0.80 3.42 3.24
N LEU A 123 -1.24 2.97 2.06
CA LEU A 123 -1.31 3.83 0.88
C LEU A 123 -2.32 4.98 1.08
N ASN A 124 -3.48 4.69 1.66
CA ASN A 124 -4.46 5.71 2.00
C ASN A 124 -3.86 6.77 2.92
N GLN A 125 -3.14 6.36 3.98
CA GLN A 125 -2.44 7.29 4.87
C GLN A 125 -1.38 8.14 4.14
N MET A 126 -0.58 7.53 3.26
CA MET A 126 0.38 8.28 2.44
C MET A 126 -0.31 9.28 1.53
N VAL A 127 -1.51 8.98 1.03
CA VAL A 127 -2.31 9.91 0.24
C VAL A 127 -2.79 11.09 1.09
N TYR A 128 -3.25 10.88 2.32
CA TYR A 128 -3.58 11.96 3.28
C TYR A 128 -2.37 12.85 3.63
N GLU A 129 -1.18 12.27 3.70
CA GLU A 129 0.06 13.01 3.98
C GLU A 129 0.65 13.74 2.77
N LEU A 130 0.22 13.39 1.55
CA LEU A 130 0.93 13.71 0.32
C LEU A 130 1.14 15.21 0.09
N GLY A 131 0.11 16.02 0.33
CA GLY A 131 0.20 17.48 0.15
C GLY A 131 1.29 18.10 1.05
N GLY A 132 1.32 17.70 2.33
CA GLY A 132 2.34 18.17 3.27
C GLY A 132 3.74 17.62 2.96
N ALA A 133 3.83 16.34 2.59
CA ALA A 133 5.11 15.71 2.23
C ALA A 133 5.75 16.32 0.98
N ARG A 134 4.93 16.76 0.01
CA ARG A 134 5.40 17.49 -1.18
C ARG A 134 5.86 18.92 -0.87
N ALA A 135 5.27 19.54 0.15
CA ALA A 135 5.64 20.89 0.59
C ALA A 135 6.90 20.91 1.49
N ASP A 136 7.23 19.80 2.16
CA ASP A 136 8.41 19.69 3.00
C ASP A 136 9.70 19.53 2.15
N PRO A 137 10.67 20.47 2.21
CA PRO A 137 11.92 20.36 1.46
C PRO A 137 12.76 19.12 1.79
N GLN A 138 12.63 18.58 3.01
CA GLN A 138 13.33 17.38 3.44
C GLN A 138 12.72 16.11 2.87
N MET A 139 11.41 16.11 2.60
CA MET A 139 10.67 14.92 2.16
C MET A 139 10.33 14.93 0.67
N SER A 140 10.07 16.10 0.09
CA SER A 140 9.64 16.23 -1.31
C SER A 140 10.57 15.55 -2.32
N PRO A 141 11.91 15.51 -2.17
CA PRO A 141 12.77 14.78 -3.09
C PRO A 141 12.50 13.27 -3.08
N PHE A 142 12.22 12.69 -1.90
CA PHE A 142 11.86 11.28 -1.77
C PHE A 142 10.47 10.98 -2.35
N VAL A 143 9.50 11.86 -2.09
CA VAL A 143 8.13 11.73 -2.63
C VAL A 143 8.17 11.72 -4.17
N LYS A 144 9.01 12.57 -4.78
CA LYS A 144 9.19 12.63 -6.25
C LYS A 144 9.75 11.35 -6.86
N CYS A 145 10.39 10.48 -6.08
CA CYS A 145 10.89 9.19 -6.55
C CYS A 145 9.77 8.14 -6.71
N ILE A 146 8.59 8.37 -6.13
CA ILE A 146 7.44 7.47 -6.27
C ILE A 146 6.89 7.61 -7.67
N SER A 147 7.04 6.54 -8.46
CA SER A 147 6.61 6.49 -9.86
C SER A 147 5.19 5.93 -10.02
N ALA A 148 4.80 5.00 -9.14
CA ALA A 148 3.53 4.31 -9.21
C ALA A 148 3.05 3.83 -7.84
N MET A 149 1.73 3.80 -7.67
CA MET A 149 1.04 3.26 -6.50
C MET A 149 -0.06 2.29 -6.95
N TYR A 150 -0.04 1.08 -6.38
CA TYR A 150 -0.98 -0.01 -6.67
C TYR A 150 -1.82 -0.33 -5.44
N TRP A 151 -3.12 -0.10 -5.53
CA TRP A 151 -4.11 -0.61 -4.59
C TRP A 151 -4.60 -1.97 -5.11
N LEU A 152 -4.22 -3.03 -4.40
CA LEU A 152 -4.57 -4.40 -4.73
C LEU A 152 -5.60 -4.91 -3.73
N ASP A 153 -6.85 -4.93 -4.17
CA ASP A 153 -8.01 -5.48 -3.49
C ASP A 153 -8.12 -5.03 -2.02
N GLY A 154 -8.13 -3.71 -1.81
CA GLY A 154 -8.12 -3.11 -0.49
C GLY A 154 -9.36 -3.46 0.32
N GLY A 155 -9.15 -3.91 1.56
CA GLY A 155 -10.20 -4.32 2.49
C GLY A 155 -9.75 -4.27 3.94
N HIS A 156 -10.68 -3.97 4.85
CA HIS A 156 -10.45 -4.02 6.30
C HIS A 156 -11.76 -4.13 7.10
N PRO A 157 -11.73 -4.47 8.41
CA PRO A 157 -12.96 -4.68 9.18
C PRO A 157 -13.72 -3.39 9.57
N GLY A 158 -13.33 -2.23 9.02
CA GLY A 158 -13.97 -0.96 9.33
C GLY A 158 -15.16 -0.70 8.40
N GLY A 159 -16.09 0.17 8.81
CA GLY A 159 -17.30 0.48 8.05
C GLY A 159 -17.17 1.58 6.99
N SER A 160 -15.98 2.14 6.83
CA SER A 160 -15.65 3.24 5.91
C SER A 160 -14.13 3.36 5.76
N GLU A 161 -13.68 4.25 4.87
CA GLU A 161 -12.27 4.59 4.64
C GLU A 161 -11.43 3.43 4.08
N THR A 162 -12.10 2.50 3.40
CA THR A 162 -11.41 1.45 2.65
C THR A 162 -10.71 2.05 1.43
N TRP A 163 -11.34 3.06 0.81
CA TRP A 163 -10.72 3.92 -0.19
C TRP A 163 -10.81 5.38 0.26
N VAL A 164 -9.82 6.19 -0.14
CA VAL A 164 -9.82 7.63 0.14
C VAL A 164 -10.98 8.29 -0.60
N THR A 165 -11.82 9.04 0.11
CA THR A 165 -12.94 9.78 -0.50
C THR A 165 -12.84 11.29 -0.34
N ASP A 166 -11.87 11.78 0.44
CA ASP A 166 -11.64 13.22 0.61
C ASP A 166 -11.18 13.85 -0.71
N LYS A 167 -11.96 14.83 -1.20
CA LYS A 167 -11.69 15.47 -2.50
C LYS A 167 -10.41 16.30 -2.51
N GLN A 168 -10.05 16.97 -1.42
CA GLN A 168 -8.82 17.77 -1.41
C GLN A 168 -7.60 16.86 -1.42
N VAL A 169 -7.65 15.77 -0.67
CA VAL A 169 -6.60 14.76 -0.63
C VAL A 169 -6.44 14.09 -2.01
N LEU A 170 -7.53 13.71 -2.66
CA LEU A 170 -7.48 13.13 -4.02
C LEU A 170 -7.00 14.12 -5.07
N LYS A 171 -7.27 15.42 -4.90
CA LYS A 171 -6.72 16.47 -5.77
C LYS A 171 -5.19 16.52 -5.69
N GLU A 172 -4.63 16.40 -4.49
CA GLU A 172 -3.18 16.33 -4.29
C GLU A 172 -2.57 15.08 -4.95
N LEU A 173 -3.25 13.92 -4.82
CA LEU A 173 -2.83 12.68 -5.48
C LEU A 173 -2.87 12.82 -7.01
N ALA A 174 -3.96 13.36 -7.57
CA ALA A 174 -4.06 13.59 -9.01
C ALA A 174 -2.97 14.55 -9.54
N ALA A 175 -2.63 15.58 -8.77
CA ALA A 175 -1.60 16.56 -9.12
C ALA A 175 -0.16 16.09 -8.84
N SER A 176 0.03 14.87 -8.32
CA SER A 176 1.36 14.37 -7.93
C SER A 176 2.21 13.86 -9.10
N GLY A 177 1.57 13.44 -10.19
CA GLY A 177 2.22 12.77 -11.33
C GLY A 177 2.52 11.29 -11.12
N VAL A 178 2.13 10.70 -9.97
CA VAL A 178 2.24 9.26 -9.70
C VAL A 178 1.27 8.49 -10.59
N SER A 179 1.71 7.36 -11.14
CA SER A 179 0.81 6.43 -11.84
C SER A 179 -0.08 5.68 -10.82
N ILE A 180 -1.39 5.77 -10.99
CA ILE A 180 -2.37 5.23 -10.03
C ILE A 180 -2.99 3.96 -10.61
N HIS A 181 -2.91 2.87 -9.87
CA HIS A 181 -3.43 1.57 -10.29
C HIS A 181 -4.37 0.99 -9.24
N ALA A 182 -5.62 0.73 -9.61
CA ALA A 182 -6.63 0.10 -8.77
C ALA A 182 -7.01 -1.26 -9.37
N HIS A 183 -6.66 -2.32 -8.65
CA HIS A 183 -6.98 -3.70 -9.00
C HIS A 183 -7.90 -4.23 -7.91
N VAL A 184 -9.10 -4.66 -8.30
CA VAL A 184 -10.13 -5.10 -7.36
C VAL A 184 -10.74 -6.42 -7.80
N THR A 185 -11.36 -7.14 -6.89
CA THR A 185 -12.12 -8.35 -7.15
C THR A 185 -13.58 -8.17 -6.67
N PRO A 186 -14.54 -8.92 -7.24
CA PRO A 186 -15.90 -8.95 -6.71
C PRO A 186 -15.99 -9.30 -5.22
N TYR A 187 -15.00 -10.02 -4.67
CA TYR A 187 -14.95 -10.38 -3.24
C TYR A 187 -14.90 -9.15 -2.32
N GLU A 188 -14.21 -8.08 -2.71
CA GLU A 188 -14.17 -6.83 -1.95
C GLU A 188 -15.24 -5.84 -2.40
N VAL A 189 -15.34 -5.55 -3.70
CA VAL A 189 -16.17 -4.41 -4.18
C VAL A 189 -17.64 -4.75 -4.45
N CYS A 190 -18.00 -6.03 -4.53
CA CYS A 190 -19.38 -6.49 -4.77
C CYS A 190 -20.01 -7.19 -3.57
N ASP A 191 -19.37 -7.18 -2.40
CA ASP A 191 -19.93 -7.75 -1.18
C ASP A 191 -21.13 -6.90 -0.69
N PRO A 192 -22.36 -7.44 -0.65
CA PRO A 192 -23.55 -6.70 -0.23
C PRO A 192 -23.49 -6.29 1.26
N MET A 193 -22.79 -7.06 2.10
CA MET A 193 -22.61 -6.74 3.53
C MET A 193 -21.58 -5.62 3.72
N ARG A 194 -20.73 -5.39 2.73
CA ARG A 194 -19.68 -4.36 2.73
C ARG A 194 -19.80 -3.40 1.55
N ALA A 195 -21.04 -3.08 1.16
CA ALA A 195 -21.32 -2.30 -0.05
C ALA A 195 -20.66 -0.90 -0.08
N TRP A 196 -20.18 -0.37 1.05
CA TRP A 196 -19.39 0.87 1.05
C TRP A 196 -18.07 0.70 0.29
N VAL A 197 -17.42 -0.47 0.32
CA VAL A 197 -16.12 -0.70 -0.32
C VAL A 197 -16.20 -0.41 -1.82
N GLY A 198 -17.21 -0.97 -2.50
CA GLY A 198 -17.45 -0.70 -3.92
C GLY A 198 -17.84 0.75 -4.21
N ARG A 199 -18.64 1.39 -3.33
CA ARG A 199 -19.02 2.82 -3.48
C ARG A 199 -17.81 3.75 -3.32
N GLU A 200 -16.98 3.53 -2.32
CA GLU A 200 -15.77 4.31 -2.06
C GLU A 200 -14.75 4.12 -3.18
N HIS A 201 -14.54 2.88 -3.67
CA HIS A 201 -13.72 2.60 -4.85
C HIS A 201 -14.22 3.38 -6.07
N GLY A 202 -15.52 3.33 -6.36
CA GLY A 202 -16.11 4.08 -7.48
C GLY A 202 -15.92 5.60 -7.33
N HIS A 203 -16.07 6.13 -6.12
CA HIS A 203 -15.85 7.55 -5.81
C HIS A 203 -14.37 7.95 -5.94
N PHE A 204 -13.45 7.11 -5.47
CA PHE A 204 -11.99 7.29 -5.60
C PHE A 204 -11.59 7.46 -7.06
N ILE A 205 -11.98 6.50 -7.91
CA ILE A 205 -11.69 6.52 -9.35
C ILE A 205 -12.31 7.75 -10.02
N LYS A 206 -13.61 7.98 -9.80
CA LYS A 206 -14.32 9.08 -10.44
C LYS A 206 -13.72 10.44 -10.07
N THR A 207 -13.39 10.64 -8.80
CA THR A 207 -12.83 11.91 -8.33
C THR A 207 -11.42 12.16 -8.89
N LEU A 208 -10.61 11.11 -9.02
CA LEU A 208 -9.29 11.21 -9.67
C LEU A 208 -9.42 11.57 -11.15
N GLU A 209 -10.34 10.94 -11.88
CA GLU A 209 -10.65 11.26 -13.27
C GLU A 209 -11.17 12.72 -13.41
N GLU A 210 -12.03 13.19 -12.49
CA GLU A 210 -12.51 14.58 -12.44
C GLU A 210 -11.36 15.61 -12.27
N PHE A 211 -10.30 15.24 -11.54
CA PHE A 211 -9.10 16.07 -11.38
C PHE A 211 -8.04 15.87 -12.48
N GLY A 212 -8.36 15.10 -13.52
CA GLY A 212 -7.51 14.91 -14.69
C GLY A 212 -6.45 13.83 -14.56
N ALA A 213 -6.47 13.02 -13.49
CA ALA A 213 -5.66 11.81 -13.42
C ALA A 213 -6.25 10.70 -14.32
N CYS A 214 -5.41 9.75 -14.72
CA CYS A 214 -5.81 8.61 -15.55
C CYS A 214 -5.54 7.29 -14.81
N PRO A 215 -6.28 6.98 -13.72
CA PRO A 215 -6.04 5.76 -12.96
C PRO A 215 -6.35 4.52 -13.81
N SER A 216 -5.48 3.51 -13.78
CA SER A 216 -5.82 2.22 -14.36
C SER A 216 -6.77 1.49 -13.42
N LYS A 217 -7.91 1.03 -13.93
CA LYS A 217 -8.92 0.29 -13.16
C LYS A 217 -9.11 -1.10 -13.76
N LYS A 218 -8.94 -2.13 -12.94
CA LYS A 218 -9.14 -3.52 -13.34
C LYS A 218 -9.97 -4.26 -12.30
N LEU A 219 -11.13 -4.74 -12.71
CA LEU A 219 -11.88 -5.75 -11.98
C LEU A 219 -11.40 -7.12 -12.48
N HIS A 220 -10.92 -7.94 -11.55
CA HIS A 220 -10.39 -9.28 -11.82
C HIS A 220 -11.43 -10.33 -11.49
N PHE A 221 -11.39 -11.45 -12.21
CA PHE A 221 -12.22 -12.63 -11.94
C PHE A 221 -13.73 -12.33 -11.94
N GLU A 222 -14.18 -11.44 -12.82
CA GLU A 222 -15.59 -11.03 -12.96
C GLU A 222 -16.53 -12.19 -13.24
N ASP A 223 -16.04 -13.19 -13.98
CA ASP A 223 -16.78 -14.39 -14.38
C ASP A 223 -16.73 -15.52 -13.34
N GLU A 224 -16.03 -15.32 -12.22
CA GLU A 224 -15.89 -16.31 -11.15
C GLU A 224 -16.71 -15.91 -9.91
N PRO A 225 -17.23 -16.88 -9.12
CA PRO A 225 -17.84 -16.57 -7.83
C PRO A 225 -16.88 -15.80 -6.90
N PRO A 226 -17.34 -14.76 -6.18
CA PRO A 226 -16.49 -14.04 -5.24
C PRO A 226 -15.95 -14.95 -4.14
N CYS A 227 -14.63 -15.02 -3.95
CA CYS A 227 -14.00 -15.82 -2.92
C CYS A 227 -12.66 -15.20 -2.45
N ILE A 228 -12.21 -15.64 -1.27
CA ILE A 228 -10.96 -15.17 -0.66
C ILE A 228 -9.73 -15.64 -1.46
N GLU A 229 -9.82 -16.75 -2.21
CA GLU A 229 -8.77 -17.19 -3.11
C GLU A 229 -8.54 -16.18 -4.24
N ASN A 230 -9.61 -15.59 -4.79
CA ASN A 230 -9.54 -14.56 -5.82
C ASN A 230 -8.89 -13.28 -5.29
N HIS A 231 -9.21 -12.92 -4.04
CA HIS A 231 -8.54 -11.81 -3.34
C HIS A 231 -7.02 -11.96 -3.35
N PHE A 232 -6.49 -13.13 -2.98
CA PHE A 232 -5.04 -13.36 -3.03
C PHE A 232 -4.48 -13.47 -4.46
N ARG A 233 -5.21 -14.10 -5.39
CA ARG A 233 -4.77 -14.27 -6.79
C ARG A 233 -4.49 -12.95 -7.50
N VAL A 234 -5.08 -11.83 -7.07
CA VAL A 234 -4.75 -10.50 -7.59
C VAL A 234 -3.26 -10.18 -7.52
N ILE A 235 -2.51 -10.70 -6.52
CA ILE A 235 -1.05 -10.49 -6.39
C ILE A 235 -0.28 -11.07 -7.60
N GLN A 236 -0.83 -12.08 -8.27
CA GLN A 236 -0.20 -12.70 -9.44
C GLN A 236 -0.57 -12.00 -10.76
N GLU A 237 -1.77 -11.42 -10.83
CA GLU A 237 -2.40 -10.96 -12.09
C GLU A 237 -2.37 -9.44 -12.31
N PHE A 238 -1.94 -8.64 -11.32
CA PHE A 238 -1.98 -7.17 -11.44
C PHE A 238 -1.00 -6.61 -12.47
#